data_AF-A0A1E7Q3J9-F1
#
_entry.id   AF-A0A1E7Q3J9-F1
#
_cell.length_a   1.000
_cell.length_b   1.000
_cell.length_c   1.000
_cell.angle_alpha   90.00
_cell.angle_beta   90.00
_cell.angle_gamma   90.00
#
_symmetry.space_group_name_H-M   'P 1'
#
loop_
_entity.id
_entity.type
_entity.pdbx_description
1 polymer ?
#
loop_
_entity_poly.entity_id
_entity_poly.type
_entity_poly.pdbx_seq_one_letter_code
_entity_poly.pdbx_strand_id
1 'polypeptide(L)'
;MTTNTTNTSMQAPYYPIIYVRGFAATMSEIDETTADPYMGFNRGSSVLRQDHQCKPVSFIFESPLLRLIKDHQYVDAFQSGGYLDKPDAAQTRSIWVFRYYERASDLLGNGERVCMEQFALDLRCFILRVRSATCGDDPVKKAAFKVHLVAHSMGGLVCRCYLQNICRHGAPAGFDSNGLELAKKGPSPHLVDKMFTYGTPHNGIEVMGFNVPDLGPLDRFQISNFDRGRMREYLKISKKSVAVNSLDGAFEPENCFCFIGSNYKDYNAFFNLSKQATGPASDGLVMMANAYVEDAPRSVAYRSHSGTFGLVNSESGYQNLRRFLFGSIRITAKLQVKKVDLPPGVKQRYDNGDEVRGSYYFDTVTGVRAGPNYVLNERRYNHASALLRTFNELINEQKPVYLFTGYLTKDARQASDQALMFMIDFGVRIPLFEINRKFWFDEHFEGFMYQEHITLAIRDKTIRYGVSLQDGIGNAPHPAEITEENGLRKVCIPVGTDVNAKPGFQGHIELIVDDWN
;
A
#
# COMPACT_ATOMS: atom_id res chain seq x y z
N MET A 1 -43.27 5.58 -4.86
CA MET A 1 -42.44 6.63 -4.25
C MET A 1 -41.27 6.88 -5.18
N THR A 2 -41.30 8.03 -5.83
CA THR A 2 -40.32 8.51 -6.81
C THR A 2 -38.96 8.72 -6.15
N THR A 3 -37.99 7.86 -6.45
CA THR A 3 -36.59 8.10 -6.09
C THR A 3 -36.03 9.17 -7.01
N ASN A 4 -35.82 10.36 -6.46
CA ASN A 4 -35.00 11.40 -7.07
C ASN A 4 -33.58 10.84 -7.30
N THR A 5 -33.32 10.34 -8.50
CA THR A 5 -31.97 10.12 -9.01
C THR A 5 -31.38 11.49 -9.32
N THR A 6 -30.86 12.16 -8.29
CA THR A 6 -29.90 13.25 -8.51
C THR A 6 -28.71 12.65 -9.23
N ASN A 7 -28.67 12.88 -10.54
CA ASN A 7 -27.58 12.59 -11.47
C ASN A 7 -26.36 13.40 -10.99
N THR A 8 -25.66 12.90 -9.97
CA THR A 8 -24.41 13.51 -9.49
C THR A 8 -23.44 13.50 -10.65
N SER A 9 -23.04 14.68 -11.11
CA SER A 9 -21.98 14.83 -12.10
C SER A 9 -20.77 14.01 -11.67
N MET A 10 -20.21 13.24 -12.61
CA MET A 10 -19.00 12.46 -12.36
C MET A 10 -17.85 13.39 -12.00
N GLN A 11 -17.43 13.35 -10.73
CA GLN A 11 -16.45 14.27 -10.16
C GLN A 11 -15.63 13.55 -9.09
N ALA A 12 -14.34 13.89 -9.01
CA ALA A 12 -13.48 13.45 -7.92
C ALA A 12 -14.11 13.77 -6.54
N PRO A 13 -13.95 12.89 -5.55
CA PRO A 13 -13.19 11.63 -5.59
C PRO A 13 -14.03 10.41 -5.97
N TYR A 14 -15.21 10.58 -6.56
CA TYR A 14 -16.16 9.47 -6.78
C TYR A 14 -16.17 9.01 -8.24
N TYR A 15 -15.53 7.86 -8.46
CA TYR A 15 -15.51 7.15 -9.74
C TYR A 15 -15.85 5.66 -9.56
N PRO A 16 -16.21 4.94 -10.63
CA PRO A 16 -16.33 3.49 -10.58
C PRO A 16 -15.04 2.84 -10.07
N ILE A 17 -15.18 1.83 -9.22
CA ILE A 17 -14.07 1.03 -8.70
C ILE A 17 -14.01 -0.28 -9.48
N ILE A 18 -12.84 -0.65 -9.98
CA ILE A 18 -12.59 -1.96 -10.58
C ILE A 18 -11.64 -2.73 -9.66
N TYR A 19 -12.13 -3.83 -9.09
CA TYR A 19 -11.33 -4.77 -8.34
C TYR A 19 -10.65 -5.77 -9.28
N VAL A 20 -9.32 -5.90 -9.16
CA VAL A 20 -8.49 -6.81 -9.96
C VAL A 20 -7.80 -7.79 -9.01
N ARG A 21 -8.28 -9.05 -8.98
CA ARG A 21 -7.74 -10.07 -8.06
C ARG A 21 -6.29 -10.46 -8.41
N GLY A 22 -5.63 -11.09 -7.44
CA GLY A 22 -4.30 -11.67 -7.51
C GLY A 22 -4.18 -13.04 -8.17
N PHE A 23 -2.95 -13.56 -8.15
CA PHE A 23 -2.55 -14.84 -8.75
C PHE A 23 -3.31 -16.03 -8.17
N ALA A 24 -3.85 -16.90 -9.04
CA ALA A 24 -4.30 -18.24 -8.70
C ALA A 24 -3.38 -19.23 -9.41
N ALA A 25 -2.66 -20.04 -8.65
CA ALA A 25 -1.54 -20.82 -9.14
C ALA A 25 -2.02 -22.12 -9.77
N THR A 26 -2.82 -22.88 -9.03
CA THR A 26 -3.34 -24.19 -9.49
C THR A 26 -4.68 -24.03 -10.19
N MET A 27 -5.07 -25.03 -11.00
CA MET A 27 -6.40 -25.00 -11.62
C MET A 27 -7.52 -25.00 -10.57
N SER A 28 -7.36 -25.76 -9.49
CA SER A 28 -8.31 -25.74 -8.36
C SER A 28 -8.48 -24.34 -7.76
N GLU A 29 -7.38 -23.60 -7.58
CA GLU A 29 -7.44 -22.23 -7.07
C GLU A 29 -8.09 -21.26 -8.06
N ILE A 30 -7.87 -21.47 -9.36
CA ILE A 30 -8.52 -20.71 -10.44
C ILE A 30 -10.02 -20.97 -10.42
N ASP A 31 -10.44 -22.22 -10.29
CA ASP A 31 -11.85 -22.63 -10.26
C ASP A 31 -12.54 -22.13 -8.98
N GLU A 32 -11.92 -22.26 -7.81
CA GLU A 32 -12.44 -21.68 -6.56
C GLU A 32 -12.57 -20.15 -6.64
N THR A 33 -11.59 -19.50 -7.26
CA THR A 33 -11.61 -18.05 -7.51
C THR A 33 -12.74 -17.67 -8.46
N THR A 34 -12.95 -18.47 -9.49
CA THR A 34 -13.98 -18.27 -10.51
C THR A 34 -15.38 -18.56 -9.94
N ALA A 35 -15.54 -19.52 -9.04
CA ALA A 35 -16.81 -19.81 -8.38
C ALA A 35 -17.25 -18.71 -7.39
N ASP A 36 -16.32 -17.84 -6.94
CA ASP A 36 -16.59 -16.73 -6.03
C ASP A 36 -16.94 -15.45 -6.84
N PRO A 37 -18.19 -14.94 -6.78
CA PRO A 37 -18.63 -13.77 -7.60
C PRO A 37 -17.77 -12.53 -7.39
N TYR A 38 -17.34 -12.29 -6.15
CA TYR A 38 -16.56 -11.11 -5.77
C TYR A 38 -15.08 -11.38 -5.70
N MET A 39 -14.67 -12.60 -6.06
CA MET A 39 -13.27 -12.98 -6.10
C MET A 39 -12.57 -12.62 -4.77
N GLY A 40 -13.19 -12.98 -3.64
CA GLY A 40 -12.63 -12.78 -2.31
C GLY A 40 -12.70 -11.36 -1.75
N PHE A 41 -13.15 -10.36 -2.53
CA PHE A 41 -13.28 -8.97 -2.06
C PHE A 41 -14.40 -8.77 -1.01
N ASN A 42 -15.23 -9.81 -0.80
CA ASN A 42 -16.36 -9.86 0.12
C ASN A 42 -16.14 -10.73 1.39
N ARG A 43 -14.96 -11.35 1.59
CA ARG A 43 -14.79 -12.41 2.60
C ARG A 43 -14.69 -11.91 4.06
N GLY A 44 -14.11 -10.74 4.31
CA GLY A 44 -14.03 -10.17 5.66
C GLY A 44 -13.22 -11.03 6.65
N SER A 45 -13.39 -10.78 7.96
CA SER A 45 -12.72 -11.50 9.06
C SER A 45 -13.50 -11.32 10.38
N SER A 46 -13.45 -12.30 11.30
CA SER A 46 -14.16 -12.25 12.61
C SER A 46 -13.24 -12.46 13.82
N VAL A 47 -11.94 -12.60 13.58
CA VAL A 47 -10.92 -12.93 14.58
C VAL A 47 -10.30 -11.65 15.12
N LEU A 48 -9.76 -11.70 16.36
CA LEU A 48 -9.02 -10.63 17.09
C LEU A 48 -9.80 -9.84 18.14
N ARG A 49 -10.33 -10.50 19.18
CA ARG A 49 -10.46 -9.87 20.49
C ARG A 49 -10.54 -10.88 21.63
N GLN A 50 -9.97 -10.52 22.78
CA GLN A 50 -10.28 -11.17 24.06
C GLN A 50 -11.11 -10.23 24.92
N ASP A 51 -12.07 -10.77 25.67
CA ASP A 51 -12.78 -10.03 26.71
C ASP A 51 -11.96 -9.95 28.00
N HIS A 52 -12.52 -9.29 29.02
CA HIS A 52 -11.87 -9.11 30.31
C HIS A 52 -11.74 -10.41 31.13
N GLN A 53 -12.34 -11.51 30.65
CA GLN A 53 -12.19 -12.87 31.18
C GLN A 53 -11.18 -13.69 30.36
N CYS A 54 -10.42 -13.05 29.47
CA CYS A 54 -9.47 -13.68 28.57
C CYS A 54 -10.12 -14.65 27.55
N LYS A 55 -11.44 -14.59 27.35
CA LYS A 55 -12.14 -15.43 26.38
C LYS A 55 -12.10 -14.78 24.99
N PRO A 56 -11.87 -15.54 23.92
CA PRO A 56 -12.00 -15.03 22.57
C PRO A 56 -13.43 -14.54 22.32
N VAL A 57 -13.57 -13.32 21.80
CA VAL A 57 -14.83 -12.76 21.34
C VAL A 57 -14.71 -12.31 19.88
N SER A 58 -15.81 -12.42 19.14
CA SER A 58 -15.86 -12.06 17.73
C SER A 58 -15.67 -10.54 17.55
N PHE A 59 -14.80 -10.16 16.62
CA PHE A 59 -14.68 -8.80 16.12
C PHE A 59 -14.81 -8.83 14.60
N ILE A 60 -15.94 -8.32 14.10
CA ILE A 60 -16.33 -8.53 12.70
C ILE A 60 -15.86 -7.37 11.83
N PHE A 61 -14.97 -7.68 10.90
CA PHE A 61 -14.71 -6.88 9.71
C PHE A 61 -15.45 -7.49 8.51
N GLU A 62 -16.38 -6.74 7.92
CA GLU A 62 -17.35 -7.30 6.98
C GLU A 62 -16.77 -7.60 5.60
N SER A 63 -15.77 -6.84 5.17
CA SER A 63 -15.01 -6.87 3.90
C SER A 63 -14.89 -5.48 3.28
N PRO A 64 -13.88 -5.22 2.44
CA PRO A 64 -13.80 -3.96 1.70
C PRO A 64 -15.05 -3.69 0.86
N LEU A 65 -15.61 -4.70 0.17
CA LEU A 65 -16.81 -4.54 -0.65
C LEU A 65 -18.00 -4.00 0.15
N LEU A 66 -18.37 -4.70 1.23
CA LEU A 66 -19.52 -4.31 2.04
C LEU A 66 -19.31 -2.95 2.71
N ARG A 67 -18.08 -2.65 3.13
CA ARG A 67 -17.76 -1.37 3.76
C ARG A 67 -17.78 -0.22 2.76
N LEU A 68 -17.36 -0.41 1.50
CA LEU A 68 -17.55 0.59 0.44
C LEU A 68 -19.04 0.88 0.17
N ILE A 69 -19.88 -0.16 0.15
CA ILE A 69 -21.33 -0.01 0.00
C ILE A 69 -21.92 0.79 1.17
N LYS A 70 -21.58 0.41 2.41
CA LYS A 70 -22.15 1.03 3.62
C LYS A 70 -21.62 2.42 3.92
N ASP A 71 -20.31 2.62 3.81
CA ASP A 71 -19.67 3.88 4.23
C ASP A 71 -19.67 4.93 3.11
N HIS A 72 -19.69 4.51 1.85
CA HIS A 72 -19.53 5.41 0.69
C HIS A 72 -20.65 5.30 -0.35
N GLN A 73 -21.70 4.53 -0.04
CA GLN A 73 -22.89 4.39 -0.90
C GLN A 73 -22.56 3.86 -2.30
N TYR A 74 -21.55 3.01 -2.39
CA TYR A 74 -21.30 2.27 -3.62
C TYR A 74 -22.34 1.16 -3.81
N VAL A 75 -22.53 0.73 -5.05
CA VAL A 75 -23.34 -0.45 -5.41
C VAL A 75 -22.49 -1.41 -6.23
N ASP A 76 -22.70 -2.72 -6.11
CA ASP A 76 -22.06 -3.65 -7.02
C ASP A 76 -22.68 -3.57 -8.43
N ALA A 77 -21.91 -3.95 -9.44
CA ALA A 77 -22.32 -3.90 -10.84
C ALA A 77 -22.93 -5.23 -11.32
N PHE A 78 -23.44 -6.11 -10.45
CA PHE A 78 -24.12 -7.33 -10.86
C PHE A 78 -25.64 -7.15 -10.89
N GLN A 79 -26.28 -7.67 -11.93
CA GLN A 79 -27.75 -7.71 -12.04
C GLN A 79 -28.17 -8.95 -12.82
N SER A 80 -29.17 -9.67 -12.30
CA SER A 80 -29.79 -10.82 -12.99
C SER A 80 -28.80 -11.89 -13.50
N GLY A 81 -27.72 -12.13 -12.75
CA GLY A 81 -26.71 -13.14 -13.10
C GLY A 81 -25.63 -12.67 -14.09
N GLY A 82 -25.65 -11.40 -14.50
CA GLY A 82 -24.61 -10.79 -15.34
C GLY A 82 -24.13 -9.44 -14.79
N TYR A 83 -23.40 -8.70 -15.61
CA TYR A 83 -23.04 -7.32 -15.29
C TYR A 83 -24.16 -6.35 -15.67
N LEU A 84 -24.24 -5.24 -14.95
CA LEU A 84 -25.05 -4.07 -15.26
C LEU A 84 -24.37 -3.23 -16.36
N ASP A 85 -24.21 -3.81 -17.54
CA ASP A 85 -23.34 -3.27 -18.61
C ASP A 85 -24.10 -2.62 -19.79
N LYS A 86 -25.42 -2.54 -19.69
CA LYS A 86 -26.23 -1.76 -20.63
C LYS A 86 -25.80 -0.29 -20.57
N PRO A 87 -25.73 0.40 -21.72
CA PRO A 87 -25.41 1.83 -21.74
C PRO A 87 -26.29 2.65 -20.79
N ASP A 88 -25.68 3.52 -20.00
CA ASP A 88 -26.33 4.38 -18.98
C ASP A 88 -27.10 3.62 -17.88
N ALA A 89 -26.82 2.33 -17.66
CA ALA A 89 -27.46 1.53 -16.61
C ALA A 89 -26.72 1.59 -15.26
N ALA A 90 -25.41 1.84 -15.25
CA ALA A 90 -24.59 1.80 -14.04
C ALA A 90 -24.40 3.18 -13.40
N GLN A 91 -24.43 3.23 -12.08
CA GLN A 91 -24.16 4.45 -11.32
C GLN A 91 -22.66 4.78 -11.32
N THR A 92 -22.30 6.05 -11.14
CA THR A 92 -20.89 6.46 -10.97
C THR A 92 -20.22 5.76 -9.79
N ARG A 93 -20.94 5.61 -8.67
CA ARG A 93 -20.46 4.86 -7.49
C ARG A 93 -20.75 3.37 -7.62
N SER A 94 -20.18 2.74 -8.64
CA SER A 94 -20.31 1.30 -8.89
C SER A 94 -19.01 0.55 -8.59
N ILE A 95 -19.12 -0.70 -8.12
CA ILE A 95 -17.99 -1.62 -7.90
C ILE A 95 -18.09 -2.75 -8.91
N TRP A 96 -17.01 -2.93 -9.68
CA TRP A 96 -16.88 -3.92 -10.72
C TRP A 96 -15.75 -4.89 -10.35
N VAL A 97 -15.91 -6.16 -10.73
CA VAL A 97 -14.87 -7.18 -10.53
C VAL A 97 -14.32 -7.54 -11.90
N PHE A 98 -13.02 -7.37 -12.14
CA PHE A 98 -12.41 -7.79 -13.39
C PHE A 98 -12.07 -9.29 -13.32
N ARG A 99 -12.99 -10.12 -13.82
CA ARG A 99 -12.98 -11.58 -13.67
C ARG A 99 -12.11 -12.29 -14.72
N TYR A 100 -10.84 -11.91 -14.83
CA TYR A 100 -9.96 -12.36 -15.92
C TYR A 100 -9.52 -13.85 -15.85
N TYR A 101 -9.78 -14.54 -14.74
CA TYR A 101 -9.54 -15.98 -14.63
C TYR A 101 -10.59 -16.85 -15.29
N GLU A 102 -11.78 -16.31 -15.60
CA GLU A 102 -12.88 -17.13 -16.14
C GLU A 102 -12.46 -17.87 -17.41
N ARG A 103 -11.64 -17.24 -18.27
CA ARG A 103 -11.09 -17.88 -19.47
C ARG A 103 -10.24 -19.11 -19.15
N ALA A 104 -9.42 -19.02 -18.11
CA ALA A 104 -8.50 -20.10 -17.72
C ALA A 104 -9.15 -21.18 -16.86
N SER A 105 -10.38 -20.97 -16.37
CA SER A 105 -11.09 -21.92 -15.51
C SER A 105 -11.64 -23.09 -16.32
N ASP A 106 -11.64 -24.29 -15.73
CA ASP A 106 -12.30 -25.48 -16.29
C ASP A 106 -13.83 -25.40 -16.13
N LEU A 107 -14.33 -24.57 -15.22
CA LEU A 107 -15.76 -24.39 -14.96
C LEU A 107 -16.46 -23.51 -16.00
N LEU A 108 -15.83 -22.42 -16.40
CA LEU A 108 -16.44 -21.38 -17.25
C LEU A 108 -15.65 -21.07 -18.52
N GLY A 109 -14.42 -21.56 -18.63
CA GLY A 109 -13.48 -21.20 -19.69
C GLY A 109 -13.09 -22.37 -20.57
N ASN A 110 -11.89 -22.27 -21.15
CA ASN A 110 -11.30 -23.26 -22.03
C ASN A 110 -9.98 -23.84 -21.48
N GLY A 111 -9.68 -23.57 -20.20
CA GLY A 111 -8.42 -23.97 -19.56
C GLY A 111 -7.19 -23.21 -20.04
N GLU A 112 -7.34 -22.22 -20.93
CA GLU A 112 -6.23 -21.53 -21.57
C GLU A 112 -5.73 -20.38 -20.69
N ARG A 113 -4.46 -20.45 -20.30
CA ARG A 113 -3.76 -19.35 -19.63
C ARG A 113 -3.18 -18.40 -20.66
N VAL A 114 -3.46 -17.09 -20.51
CA VAL A 114 -2.97 -16.04 -21.40
C VAL A 114 -1.86 -15.21 -20.75
N CYS A 115 -1.09 -14.48 -21.56
CA CYS A 115 0.00 -13.63 -21.09
C CYS A 115 -0.50 -12.33 -20.41
N MET A 116 0.41 -11.65 -19.71
CA MET A 116 0.13 -10.38 -19.02
C MET A 116 -0.38 -9.28 -19.94
N GLU A 117 0.12 -9.24 -21.18
CA GLU A 117 -0.30 -8.30 -22.21
C GLU A 117 -1.77 -8.53 -22.62
N GLN A 118 -2.21 -9.80 -22.71
CA GLN A 118 -3.61 -10.12 -22.95
C GLN A 118 -4.49 -9.65 -21.80
N PHE A 119 -4.12 -9.94 -20.55
CA PHE A 119 -4.88 -9.48 -19.39
C PHE A 119 -5.01 -7.95 -19.35
N ALA A 120 -3.98 -7.23 -19.77
CA ALA A 120 -4.00 -5.76 -19.85
C ALA A 120 -4.90 -5.23 -20.98
N LEU A 121 -4.97 -5.93 -22.13
CA LEU A 121 -5.92 -5.63 -23.21
C LEU A 121 -7.37 -5.90 -22.77
N ASP A 122 -7.59 -7.02 -22.10
CA ASP A 122 -8.90 -7.38 -21.55
C ASP A 122 -9.34 -6.36 -20.49
N LEU A 123 -8.40 -5.85 -19.68
CA LEU A 123 -8.68 -4.75 -18.74
C LEU A 123 -9.06 -3.46 -19.46
N ARG A 124 -8.44 -3.12 -20.60
CA ARG A 124 -8.85 -1.98 -21.43
C ARG A 124 -10.28 -2.16 -21.93
N CYS A 125 -10.60 -3.33 -22.48
CA CYS A 125 -11.96 -3.65 -22.94
C CYS A 125 -12.96 -3.51 -21.78
N PHE A 126 -12.62 -4.03 -20.61
CA PHE A 126 -13.46 -3.94 -19.42
C PHE A 126 -13.69 -2.49 -18.97
N ILE A 127 -12.65 -1.65 -18.92
CA ILE A 127 -12.78 -0.22 -18.58
C ILE A 127 -13.70 0.51 -19.57
N LEU A 128 -13.61 0.21 -20.88
CA LEU A 128 -14.49 0.80 -21.89
C LEU A 128 -15.94 0.33 -21.73
N ARG A 129 -16.16 -0.94 -21.36
CA ARG A 129 -17.48 -1.46 -20.98
C ARG A 129 -18.05 -0.73 -19.78
N VAL A 130 -17.26 -0.53 -18.72
CA VAL A 130 -17.68 0.28 -17.54
C VAL A 130 -18.03 1.71 -17.96
N ARG A 131 -17.21 2.34 -18.80
CA ARG A 131 -17.49 3.69 -19.33
C ARG A 131 -18.81 3.74 -20.08
N SER A 132 -19.07 2.78 -20.96
CA SER A 132 -20.35 2.70 -21.68
C SER A 132 -21.52 2.55 -20.71
N ALA A 133 -21.40 1.64 -19.75
CA ALA A 133 -22.43 1.39 -18.75
C ALA A 133 -22.73 2.60 -17.86
N THR A 134 -21.71 3.37 -17.49
CA THR A 134 -21.86 4.54 -16.60
C THR A 134 -22.22 5.83 -17.34
N CYS A 135 -21.73 6.03 -18.56
CA CYS A 135 -21.86 7.30 -19.27
C CYS A 135 -22.89 7.27 -20.41
N GLY A 136 -23.30 6.10 -20.90
CA GLY A 136 -24.18 6.01 -22.07
C GLY A 136 -23.57 6.72 -23.27
N ASP A 137 -24.35 7.61 -23.89
CA ASP A 137 -23.90 8.48 -24.98
C ASP A 137 -23.58 9.93 -24.57
N ASP A 138 -23.63 10.23 -23.27
CA ASP A 138 -23.36 11.58 -22.75
C ASP A 138 -21.88 11.96 -22.95
N PRO A 139 -21.58 12.97 -23.80
CA PRO A 139 -20.20 13.38 -24.08
C PRO A 139 -19.51 14.03 -22.88
N VAL A 140 -20.27 14.69 -21.99
CA VAL A 140 -19.74 15.35 -20.79
C VAL A 140 -19.31 14.28 -19.78
N LYS A 141 -20.17 13.29 -19.53
CA LYS A 141 -19.81 12.14 -18.66
C LYS A 141 -18.64 11.34 -19.23
N LYS A 142 -18.60 11.10 -20.55
CA LYS A 142 -17.47 10.41 -21.21
C LYS A 142 -16.16 11.18 -21.05
N ALA A 143 -16.17 12.50 -21.17
CA ALA A 143 -14.98 13.33 -21.00
C ALA A 143 -14.47 13.37 -19.54
N ALA A 144 -15.38 13.37 -18.57
CA ALA A 144 -15.05 13.30 -17.14
C ALA A 144 -14.71 11.88 -16.65
N PHE A 145 -14.84 10.85 -17.49
CA PHE A 145 -14.73 9.47 -17.07
C PHE A 145 -13.34 9.06 -16.58
N LYS A 146 -13.32 8.54 -15.36
CA LYS A 146 -12.20 7.82 -14.77
C LYS A 146 -12.70 6.61 -14.01
N VAL A 147 -11.77 5.72 -13.65
CA VAL A 147 -11.98 4.61 -12.70
C VAL A 147 -10.89 4.61 -11.63
N HIS A 148 -11.19 4.05 -10.47
CA HIS A 148 -10.18 3.62 -9.52
C HIS A 148 -9.87 2.13 -9.72
N LEU A 149 -8.59 1.78 -9.77
CA LEU A 149 -8.14 0.39 -9.81
C LEU A 149 -7.76 -0.06 -8.40
N VAL A 150 -8.39 -1.12 -7.91
CA VAL A 150 -8.07 -1.75 -6.62
C VAL A 150 -7.57 -3.15 -6.89
N ALA A 151 -6.27 -3.35 -6.75
CA ALA A 151 -5.60 -4.55 -7.19
C ALA A 151 -5.03 -5.35 -6.01
N HIS A 152 -5.04 -6.67 -6.12
CA HIS A 152 -4.39 -7.57 -5.17
C HIS A 152 -3.30 -8.38 -5.89
N SER A 153 -2.12 -8.53 -5.28
CA SER A 153 -1.04 -9.38 -5.77
C SER A 153 -0.74 -9.14 -7.26
N MET A 154 -0.71 -10.18 -8.11
CA MET A 154 -0.51 -10.09 -9.57
C MET A 154 -1.48 -9.15 -10.29
N GLY A 155 -2.68 -8.90 -9.76
CA GLY A 155 -3.61 -7.93 -10.34
C GLY A 155 -3.03 -6.53 -10.47
N GLY A 156 -2.09 -6.16 -9.59
CA GLY A 156 -1.37 -4.89 -9.69
C GLY A 156 -0.38 -4.86 -10.85
N LEU A 157 0.17 -6.02 -11.25
CA LEU A 157 1.02 -6.14 -12.43
C LEU A 157 0.19 -6.07 -13.72
N VAL A 158 -1.04 -6.60 -13.72
CA VAL A 158 -2.00 -6.41 -14.83
C VAL A 158 -2.32 -4.92 -15.00
N CYS A 159 -2.63 -4.22 -13.89
CA CYS A 159 -2.88 -2.77 -13.91
C CYS A 159 -1.67 -1.98 -14.43
N ARG A 160 -0.45 -2.35 -14.01
CA ARG A 160 0.77 -1.73 -14.49
C ARG A 160 1.05 -2.03 -15.96
N CYS A 161 0.84 -3.26 -16.43
CA CYS A 161 0.95 -3.61 -17.85
C CYS A 161 -0.03 -2.78 -18.68
N TYR A 162 -1.27 -2.60 -18.21
CA TYR A 162 -2.25 -1.72 -18.83
C TYR A 162 -1.75 -0.27 -18.94
N LEU A 163 -1.26 0.32 -17.85
CA LEU A 163 -0.80 1.70 -17.80
C LEU A 163 0.51 1.93 -18.57
N GLN A 164 1.52 1.09 -18.33
CA GLN A 164 2.89 1.25 -18.82
C GLN A 164 3.07 0.75 -20.26
N ASN A 165 2.35 -0.31 -20.64
CA ASN A 165 2.47 -0.91 -21.96
C ASN A 165 1.30 -0.52 -22.86
N ILE A 166 0.10 -1.05 -22.59
CA ILE A 166 -1.04 -0.94 -23.52
C ILE A 166 -1.45 0.51 -23.78
N CYS A 167 -1.56 1.34 -22.73
CA CYS A 167 -1.93 2.74 -22.89
C CYS A 167 -0.84 3.58 -23.57
N ARG A 168 0.44 3.20 -23.50
CA ARG A 168 1.53 4.01 -24.09
C ARG A 168 1.91 3.59 -25.49
N HIS A 169 1.79 2.30 -25.78
CA HIS A 169 2.34 1.68 -26.98
C HIS A 169 1.29 1.02 -27.87
N GLY A 170 0.01 1.02 -27.45
CA GLY A 170 -1.06 0.33 -28.14
C GLY A 170 -1.03 -1.18 -27.90
N ALA A 171 -1.86 -1.92 -28.65
CA ALA A 171 -1.86 -3.38 -28.57
C ALA A 171 -0.56 -3.96 -29.18
N PRO A 172 0.08 -4.95 -28.55
CA PRO A 172 1.23 -5.63 -29.14
C PRO A 172 0.88 -6.31 -30.46
N ALA A 173 1.90 -6.55 -31.30
CA ALA A 173 1.70 -7.25 -32.56
C ALA A 173 1.13 -8.66 -32.33
N GLY A 174 0.14 -9.04 -33.14
CA GLY A 174 -0.56 -10.33 -33.02
C GLY A 174 -1.75 -10.35 -32.07
N PHE A 175 -2.04 -9.25 -31.37
CA PHE A 175 -3.21 -9.12 -30.49
C PHE A 175 -4.33 -8.34 -31.18
N ASP A 176 -5.59 -8.70 -30.86
CA ASP A 176 -6.75 -7.93 -31.32
C ASP A 176 -6.78 -6.57 -30.62
N SER A 177 -6.98 -5.52 -31.42
CA SER A 177 -7.04 -4.13 -30.97
C SER A 177 -8.35 -3.45 -31.35
N ASN A 178 -9.27 -4.18 -31.99
CA ASN A 178 -10.54 -3.65 -32.45
C ASN A 178 -11.38 -3.16 -31.27
N GLY A 179 -11.91 -1.94 -31.39
CA GLY A 179 -12.77 -1.35 -30.35
C GLY A 179 -12.06 -0.91 -29.07
N LEU A 180 -10.72 -1.02 -28.97
CA LEU A 180 -9.99 -0.65 -27.74
C LEU A 180 -9.66 0.84 -27.62
N GLU A 181 -9.98 1.65 -28.63
CA GLU A 181 -9.69 3.09 -28.65
C GLU A 181 -8.23 3.40 -28.31
N LEU A 182 -7.31 2.59 -28.84
CA LEU A 182 -5.86 2.76 -28.68
C LEU A 182 -5.29 3.42 -29.93
N ALA A 183 -4.45 4.43 -29.73
CA ALA A 183 -3.69 5.04 -30.81
C ALA A 183 -2.70 4.02 -31.41
N LYS A 184 -2.57 4.00 -32.74
CA LYS A 184 -1.57 3.18 -33.44
C LYS A 184 -0.13 3.62 -33.14
N LYS A 185 0.05 4.88 -32.72
CA LYS A 185 1.34 5.48 -32.33
C LYS A 185 1.09 6.48 -31.20
N GLY A 186 1.89 6.40 -30.14
CA GLY A 186 1.84 7.32 -29.01
C GLY A 186 0.82 6.93 -27.92
N PRO A 187 0.77 7.71 -26.82
CA PRO A 187 -0.05 7.38 -25.67
C PRO A 187 -1.54 7.61 -25.94
N SER A 188 -2.36 6.72 -25.37
CA SER A 188 -3.81 6.78 -25.30
C SER A 188 -4.24 7.13 -23.87
N PRO A 189 -5.38 7.82 -23.67
CA PRO A 189 -5.89 8.10 -22.34
C PRO A 189 -6.12 6.81 -21.55
N HIS A 190 -5.50 6.66 -20.38
CA HIS A 190 -5.61 5.47 -19.54
C HIS A 190 -6.93 5.39 -18.74
N LEU A 191 -7.67 6.48 -18.60
CA LEU A 191 -8.97 6.54 -17.88
C LEU A 191 -8.90 6.11 -16.39
N VAL A 192 -7.71 6.10 -15.78
CA VAL A 192 -7.53 5.76 -14.36
C VAL A 192 -7.29 7.04 -13.57
N ASP A 193 -8.00 7.22 -12.45
CA ASP A 193 -7.75 8.29 -11.49
C ASP A 193 -6.70 7.85 -10.46
N LYS A 194 -6.91 6.70 -9.83
CA LYS A 194 -6.02 6.16 -8.78
C LYS A 194 -5.87 4.65 -8.88
N MET A 195 -4.72 4.16 -8.41
CA MET A 195 -4.40 2.74 -8.30
C MET A 195 -4.04 2.41 -6.85
N PHE A 196 -4.72 1.45 -6.23
CA PHE A 196 -4.40 0.92 -4.90
C PHE A 196 -3.99 -0.55 -5.02
N THR A 197 -2.86 -0.94 -4.44
CA THR A 197 -2.38 -2.32 -4.47
C THR A 197 -2.30 -2.95 -3.08
N TYR A 198 -2.75 -4.21 -2.98
CA TYR A 198 -2.56 -5.08 -1.82
C TYR A 198 -1.47 -6.10 -2.13
N GLY A 199 -0.28 -5.96 -1.53
CA GLY A 199 0.80 -6.95 -1.60
C GLY A 199 1.31 -7.26 -3.01
N THR A 200 1.20 -6.33 -3.97
CA THR A 200 1.66 -6.57 -5.34
C THR A 200 3.20 -6.69 -5.40
N PRO A 201 3.76 -7.73 -6.03
CA PRO A 201 5.21 -7.89 -6.21
C PRO A 201 5.73 -6.97 -7.33
N HIS A 202 5.76 -5.67 -7.07
CA HIS A 202 6.18 -4.63 -8.01
C HIS A 202 7.61 -4.78 -8.54
N ASN A 203 8.49 -5.46 -7.79
CA ASN A 203 9.86 -5.78 -8.19
C ASN A 203 10.11 -7.32 -8.25
N GLY A 204 9.07 -8.10 -8.51
CA GLY A 204 9.16 -9.55 -8.62
C GLY A 204 9.10 -10.29 -7.29
N ILE A 205 9.25 -11.61 -7.36
CA ILE A 205 9.27 -12.53 -6.21
C ILE A 205 10.65 -13.17 -6.12
N GLU A 206 11.14 -13.37 -4.90
CA GLU A 206 12.41 -14.02 -4.63
C GLU A 206 12.19 -15.34 -3.90
N VAL A 207 12.93 -16.36 -4.28
CA VAL A 207 12.96 -17.68 -3.64
C VAL A 207 14.41 -17.94 -3.24
N MET A 208 14.67 -18.07 -1.93
CA MET A 208 16.01 -18.30 -1.36
C MET A 208 17.02 -17.19 -1.74
N GLY A 209 16.56 -15.93 -1.82
CA GLY A 209 17.40 -14.79 -2.19
C GLY A 209 17.71 -14.65 -3.68
N PHE A 210 17.20 -15.55 -4.53
CA PHE A 210 17.30 -15.46 -5.98
C PHE A 210 15.95 -15.08 -6.57
N ASN A 211 15.96 -14.23 -7.60
CA ASN A 211 14.78 -13.96 -8.42
C ASN A 211 14.25 -15.27 -9.02
N VAL A 212 12.93 -15.46 -9.09
CA VAL A 212 12.38 -16.68 -9.68
C VAL A 212 12.87 -16.81 -11.13
N PRO A 213 13.47 -17.96 -11.52
CA PRO A 213 13.94 -18.15 -12.88
C PRO A 213 12.77 -18.26 -13.87
N ASP A 214 12.94 -17.69 -15.06
CA ASP A 214 12.06 -17.98 -16.19
C ASP A 214 12.33 -19.40 -16.70
N LEU A 215 11.36 -20.31 -16.49
CA LEU A 215 11.44 -21.71 -16.94
C LEU A 215 10.85 -21.90 -18.35
N GLY A 216 10.44 -20.83 -19.03
CA GLY A 216 9.93 -20.87 -20.40
C GLY A 216 8.73 -21.83 -20.54
N PRO A 217 8.71 -22.74 -21.54
CA PRO A 217 7.60 -23.67 -21.77
C PRO A 217 7.28 -24.63 -20.61
N LEU A 218 8.18 -24.76 -19.64
CA LEU A 218 7.98 -25.61 -18.44
C LEU A 218 7.23 -24.87 -17.32
N ASP A 219 7.02 -23.55 -17.45
CA ASP A 219 6.29 -22.74 -16.49
C ASP A 219 4.76 -22.88 -16.61
N ARG A 220 4.26 -24.06 -16.23
CA ARG A 220 2.82 -24.38 -16.24
C ARG A 220 1.99 -23.52 -15.30
N PHE A 221 2.63 -22.76 -14.40
CA PHE A 221 1.97 -21.94 -13.41
C PHE A 221 2.04 -20.44 -13.73
N GLN A 222 2.82 -19.99 -14.73
CA GLN A 222 3.05 -18.57 -15.04
C GLN A 222 3.83 -17.79 -13.95
N ILE A 223 4.73 -18.48 -13.24
CA ILE A 223 5.59 -17.88 -12.21
C ILE A 223 6.65 -16.95 -12.83
N SER A 224 6.99 -17.15 -14.10
CA SER A 224 7.82 -16.26 -14.92
C SER A 224 7.28 -14.83 -14.99
N ASN A 225 5.98 -14.60 -14.75
CA ASN A 225 5.43 -13.24 -14.67
C ASN A 225 6.02 -12.40 -13.52
N PHE A 226 6.67 -13.05 -12.55
CA PHE A 226 7.36 -12.43 -11.42
C PHE A 226 8.88 -12.34 -11.60
N ASP A 227 9.42 -12.87 -12.71
CA ASP A 227 10.83 -12.70 -13.07
C ASP A 227 11.07 -11.25 -13.54
N ARG A 228 12.09 -10.58 -12.98
CA ARG A 228 12.42 -9.20 -13.34
C ARG A 228 12.73 -9.00 -14.82
N GLY A 229 13.29 -9.98 -15.53
CA GLY A 229 13.52 -9.92 -16.96
C GLY A 229 12.19 -9.85 -17.71
N ARG A 230 11.32 -10.83 -17.49
CA ARG A 230 9.98 -10.88 -18.09
C ARG A 230 9.12 -9.68 -17.71
N MET A 231 9.18 -9.22 -16.46
CA MET A 231 8.50 -8.00 -15.99
C MET A 231 8.89 -6.78 -16.82
N ARG A 232 10.18 -6.61 -17.12
CA ARG A 232 10.65 -5.46 -17.91
C ARG A 232 10.09 -5.47 -19.34
N GLU A 233 9.88 -6.66 -19.90
CA GLU A 233 9.33 -6.82 -21.25
C GLU A 233 7.86 -6.42 -21.32
N TYR A 234 7.00 -7.01 -20.45
CA TYR A 234 5.57 -6.73 -20.50
C TYR A 234 5.21 -5.37 -19.92
N LEU A 235 6.02 -4.80 -19.00
CA LEU A 235 5.86 -3.44 -18.51
C LEU A 235 6.50 -2.39 -19.43
N LYS A 236 7.26 -2.80 -20.45
CA LYS A 236 7.98 -1.91 -21.38
C LYS A 236 8.87 -0.89 -20.68
N ILE A 237 9.63 -1.32 -19.66
CA ILE A 237 10.54 -0.42 -18.95
C ILE A 237 11.63 0.10 -19.91
N SER A 238 11.68 1.42 -20.07
CA SER A 238 12.38 2.12 -21.15
C SER A 238 13.89 1.87 -21.20
N LYS A 239 14.55 1.77 -20.04
CA LYS A 239 16.01 1.62 -19.93
C LYS A 239 16.40 0.64 -18.85
N LYS A 240 17.50 -0.10 -19.05
CA LYS A 240 18.06 -1.03 -18.05
C LYS A 240 18.33 -0.40 -16.69
N SER A 241 18.66 0.88 -16.65
CA SER A 241 18.90 1.64 -15.42
C SER A 241 17.64 2.00 -14.62
N VAL A 242 16.46 1.96 -15.25
CA VAL A 242 15.19 2.21 -14.57
C VAL A 242 14.80 0.94 -13.81
N ALA A 243 14.48 1.08 -12.52
CA ALA A 243 14.11 -0.04 -11.67
C ALA A 243 12.78 -0.66 -12.14
N VAL A 244 12.62 -1.98 -11.93
CA VAL A 244 11.43 -2.72 -12.39
C VAL A 244 10.17 -2.25 -11.67
N ASN A 245 10.29 -1.77 -10.44
CA ASN A 245 9.18 -1.21 -9.68
C ASN A 245 8.90 0.29 -9.96
N SER A 246 9.54 0.90 -10.95
CA SER A 246 9.16 2.24 -11.42
C SER A 246 7.91 2.20 -12.31
N LEU A 247 7.11 3.27 -12.31
CA LEU A 247 6.07 3.50 -13.32
C LEU A 247 6.62 4.06 -14.63
N ASP A 248 7.91 4.43 -14.67
CA ASP A 248 8.62 4.89 -15.87
C ASP A 248 7.89 6.04 -16.60
N GLY A 249 7.26 6.94 -15.84
CA GLY A 249 6.49 8.09 -16.35
C GLY A 249 5.15 7.73 -17.01
N ALA A 250 4.64 6.51 -16.85
CA ALA A 250 3.35 6.10 -17.42
C ALA A 250 2.14 6.55 -16.61
N PHE A 251 2.33 6.80 -15.32
CA PHE A 251 1.30 7.16 -14.36
C PHE A 251 1.96 7.87 -13.18
N GLU A 252 1.25 8.82 -12.57
CA GLU A 252 1.77 9.61 -11.47
C GLU A 252 1.96 8.73 -10.22
N PRO A 253 3.19 8.63 -9.65
CA PRO A 253 3.44 7.78 -8.49
C PRO A 253 2.56 8.12 -7.29
N GLU A 254 2.23 9.40 -7.07
CA GLU A 254 1.36 9.82 -5.97
C GLU A 254 -0.08 9.31 -6.07
N ASN A 255 -0.53 8.98 -7.28
CA ASN A 255 -1.83 8.36 -7.55
C ASN A 255 -1.79 6.83 -7.49
N CYS A 256 -0.65 6.23 -7.11
CA CYS A 256 -0.49 4.81 -6.83
C CYS A 256 -0.22 4.60 -5.34
N PHE A 257 -1.03 3.80 -4.63
CA PHE A 257 -0.80 3.49 -3.22
C PHE A 257 -0.47 2.01 -3.02
N CYS A 258 0.62 1.70 -2.32
CA CYS A 258 1.05 0.34 -2.03
C CYS A 258 0.78 -0.04 -0.57
N PHE A 259 -0.16 -0.96 -0.34
CA PHE A 259 -0.43 -1.54 0.97
C PHE A 259 0.27 -2.89 1.12
N ILE A 260 1.19 -2.97 2.08
CA ILE A 260 2.22 -4.01 2.18
C ILE A 260 1.99 -4.84 3.45
N GLY A 261 2.11 -6.16 3.34
CA GLY A 261 2.09 -7.05 4.49
C GLY A 261 3.48 -7.31 5.06
N SER A 262 3.54 -7.63 6.34
CA SER A 262 4.78 -8.02 7.02
C SER A 262 4.63 -9.24 7.93
N ASN A 263 3.54 -10.00 7.80
CA ASN A 263 3.33 -11.21 8.60
C ASN A 263 3.56 -12.48 7.77
N TYR A 264 4.81 -12.94 7.77
CA TYR A 264 5.23 -14.16 7.09
C TYR A 264 4.80 -15.46 7.80
N LYS A 265 4.44 -15.40 9.10
CA LYS A 265 4.16 -16.60 9.90
C LYS A 265 2.80 -17.22 9.57
N ASP A 266 1.82 -16.39 9.21
CA ASP A 266 0.43 -16.78 9.02
C ASP A 266 0.07 -17.14 7.58
N TYR A 267 1.07 -17.27 6.68
CA TYR A 267 0.85 -17.67 5.30
C TYR A 267 1.28 -19.13 5.06
N ASN A 268 0.34 -20.00 4.69
CA ASN A 268 0.56 -21.43 4.41
C ASN A 268 0.31 -21.82 2.95
N ALA A 269 0.02 -20.87 2.06
CA ALA A 269 -0.25 -21.12 0.65
C ALA A 269 1.01 -20.91 -0.20
N PHE A 270 1.13 -21.61 -1.33
CA PHE A 270 2.37 -21.80 -2.09
C PHE A 270 3.39 -22.62 -1.30
N PHE A 271 3.48 -23.92 -1.62
CA PHE A 271 4.42 -24.95 -1.12
C PHE A 271 5.14 -24.59 0.18
N ASN A 272 4.99 -25.38 1.26
CA ASN A 272 5.63 -25.23 2.59
C ASN A 272 7.12 -24.75 2.65
N LEU A 273 7.83 -24.68 1.53
CA LEU A 273 9.09 -23.98 1.28
C LEU A 273 9.04 -22.43 1.30
N SER A 274 7.90 -21.75 1.06
CA SER A 274 7.86 -20.26 0.99
C SER A 274 8.34 -19.59 2.29
N LYS A 275 7.94 -20.15 3.45
CA LYS A 275 8.40 -19.72 4.78
C LYS A 275 9.91 -19.78 5.00
N GLN A 276 10.61 -20.69 4.31
CA GLN A 276 12.07 -20.80 4.38
C GLN A 276 12.79 -19.95 3.32
N ALA A 277 12.09 -19.53 2.27
CA ALA A 277 12.67 -18.93 1.07
C ALA A 277 12.60 -17.39 1.04
N THR A 278 11.55 -16.80 1.61
CA THR A 278 11.43 -15.34 1.81
C THR A 278 11.80 -15.02 3.25
N GLY A 279 12.79 -14.14 3.46
CA GLY A 279 13.19 -13.74 4.79
C GLY A 279 12.04 -13.15 5.63
N PRO A 280 12.25 -12.90 6.93
CA PRO A 280 11.20 -12.48 7.86
C PRO A 280 10.55 -11.12 7.53
N ALA A 281 11.16 -10.32 6.64
CA ALA A 281 10.64 -9.05 6.14
C ALA A 281 9.69 -9.23 4.91
N SER A 282 8.66 -10.06 5.06
CA SER A 282 7.68 -10.38 4.00
C SER A 282 6.26 -10.59 4.54
N ASP A 283 5.27 -10.64 3.65
CA ASP A 283 3.90 -11.06 3.96
C ASP A 283 3.67 -12.58 3.85
N GLY A 284 4.76 -13.34 3.75
CA GLY A 284 4.78 -14.79 3.52
C GLY A 284 4.87 -15.20 2.05
N LEU A 285 4.76 -14.25 1.11
CA LEU A 285 4.98 -14.49 -0.31
C LEU A 285 5.87 -13.41 -0.95
N VAL A 286 5.58 -12.14 -0.67
CA VAL A 286 6.24 -11.00 -1.28
C VAL A 286 7.10 -10.30 -0.23
N MET A 287 8.39 -10.16 -0.53
CA MET A 287 9.30 -9.36 0.28
C MET A 287 8.85 -7.90 0.30
N MET A 288 8.86 -7.26 1.46
CA MET A 288 8.47 -5.84 1.59
C MET A 288 9.28 -4.93 0.65
N ALA A 289 10.55 -5.26 0.43
CA ALA A 289 11.44 -4.56 -0.49
C ALA A 289 11.01 -4.64 -1.97
N ASN A 290 10.15 -5.61 -2.32
CA ASN A 290 9.62 -5.79 -3.67
C ASN A 290 8.14 -5.40 -3.79
N ALA A 291 7.49 -5.01 -2.70
CA ALA A 291 6.05 -4.79 -2.61
C ALA A 291 5.60 -3.32 -2.84
N TYR A 292 6.44 -2.48 -3.43
CA TYR A 292 6.14 -1.05 -3.63
C TYR A 292 6.62 -0.54 -4.99
N VAL A 293 5.91 0.47 -5.50
CA VAL A 293 6.31 1.30 -6.64
C VAL A 293 7.24 2.43 -6.17
N GLU A 294 8.31 2.73 -6.90
CA GLU A 294 9.19 3.87 -6.58
C GLU A 294 8.40 5.18 -6.49
N ASP A 295 8.73 6.02 -5.50
CA ASP A 295 8.09 7.30 -5.20
C ASP A 295 6.59 7.27 -4.84
N ALA A 296 5.96 6.10 -4.89
CA ALA A 296 4.57 5.92 -4.52
C ALA A 296 4.36 5.93 -3.00
N PRO A 297 3.28 6.54 -2.49
CA PRO A 297 2.87 6.39 -1.09
C PRO A 297 2.65 4.92 -0.76
N ARG A 298 3.10 4.54 0.45
CA ARG A 298 3.01 3.17 0.94
C ARG A 298 2.78 3.11 2.43
N SER A 299 2.11 2.05 2.82
CA SER A 299 1.92 1.67 4.21
C SER A 299 2.17 0.17 4.41
N VAL A 300 2.65 -0.19 5.59
CA VAL A 300 2.90 -1.57 6.01
C VAL A 300 1.92 -1.94 7.12
N ALA A 301 1.39 -3.16 7.14
CA ALA A 301 0.64 -3.70 8.27
C ALA A 301 1.08 -5.13 8.57
N TYR A 302 0.96 -5.55 9.83
CA TYR A 302 1.24 -6.93 10.23
C TYR A 302 0.13 -7.89 9.77
N ARG A 303 0.09 -8.14 8.47
CA ARG A 303 -0.89 -8.98 7.75
C ARG A 303 -0.18 -9.90 6.77
N SER A 304 -0.77 -11.07 6.54
CA SER A 304 -0.30 -12.05 5.57
C SER A 304 -0.77 -11.69 4.15
N HIS A 305 -0.17 -12.30 3.13
CA HIS A 305 -0.54 -12.03 1.74
C HIS A 305 -2.03 -12.33 1.44
N SER A 306 -2.55 -13.42 2.02
CA SER A 306 -3.95 -13.83 1.93
C SER A 306 -4.40 -14.58 3.20
N GLY A 307 -5.63 -15.10 3.19
CA GLY A 307 -6.23 -15.84 4.32
C GLY A 307 -7.03 -14.94 5.28
N THR A 308 -7.38 -15.50 6.43
CA THR A 308 -8.21 -14.83 7.45
C THR A 308 -7.55 -13.59 8.05
N PHE A 309 -6.21 -13.58 8.11
CA PHE A 309 -5.38 -12.45 8.54
C PHE A 309 -4.75 -11.69 7.36
N GLY A 310 -5.28 -11.92 6.15
CA GLY A 310 -4.74 -11.40 4.91
C GLY A 310 -4.93 -9.89 4.73
N LEU A 311 -4.15 -9.30 3.83
CA LEU A 311 -4.18 -7.88 3.52
C LEU A 311 -5.58 -7.36 3.12
N VAL A 312 -6.24 -8.05 2.19
CA VAL A 312 -7.59 -7.67 1.69
C VAL A 312 -8.65 -7.83 2.79
N ASN A 313 -8.53 -8.88 3.60
CA ASN A 313 -9.48 -9.21 4.67
C ASN A 313 -9.19 -8.49 5.98
N SER A 314 -8.67 -7.26 5.91
CA SER A 314 -8.29 -6.49 7.10
C SER A 314 -8.89 -5.10 7.13
N GLU A 315 -9.33 -4.69 8.34
CA GLU A 315 -9.79 -3.33 8.61
C GLU A 315 -8.68 -2.31 8.26
N SER A 316 -7.41 -2.60 8.59
CA SER A 316 -6.26 -1.76 8.19
C SER A 316 -6.18 -1.56 6.67
N GLY A 317 -6.38 -2.61 5.89
CA GLY A 317 -6.36 -2.54 4.43
C GLY A 317 -7.52 -1.71 3.87
N TYR A 318 -8.72 -1.86 4.42
CA TYR A 318 -9.88 -1.05 4.04
C TYR A 318 -9.72 0.41 4.46
N GLN A 319 -9.24 0.66 5.67
CA GLN A 319 -9.09 2.01 6.22
C GLN A 319 -8.04 2.81 5.42
N ASN A 320 -6.97 2.17 4.92
CA ASN A 320 -6.05 2.78 3.96
C ASN A 320 -6.71 3.02 2.59
N LEU A 321 -7.39 2.01 2.03
CA LEU A 321 -8.09 2.13 0.75
C LEU A 321 -9.05 3.32 0.74
N ARG A 322 -9.99 3.39 1.69
CA ARG A 322 -10.99 4.46 1.71
C ARG A 322 -10.38 5.85 1.91
N ARG A 323 -9.28 5.95 2.66
CA ARG A 323 -8.62 7.24 2.90
C ARG A 323 -7.80 7.68 1.69
N PHE A 324 -7.16 6.76 0.99
CA PHE A 324 -6.46 7.08 -0.24
C PHE A 324 -7.43 7.51 -1.35
N LEU A 325 -8.54 6.80 -1.52
CA LEU A 325 -9.54 7.14 -2.53
C LEU A 325 -10.27 8.45 -2.17
N PHE A 326 -10.81 8.55 -0.96
CA PHE A 326 -11.80 9.59 -0.57
C PHE A 326 -11.33 10.53 0.54
N GLY A 327 -10.10 10.39 1.01
CA GLY A 327 -9.52 11.29 2.02
C GLY A 327 -9.42 12.72 1.51
N SER A 328 -9.18 13.64 2.42
CA SER A 328 -9.17 15.08 2.17
C SER A 328 -7.84 15.74 2.49
N ILE A 329 -6.98 15.04 3.23
CA ILE A 329 -5.67 15.51 3.66
C ILE A 329 -4.68 14.37 3.49
N ARG A 330 -3.54 14.65 2.88
CA ARG A 330 -2.38 13.77 2.83
C ARG A 330 -1.36 14.21 3.87
N ILE A 331 -0.71 13.23 4.51
CA ILE A 331 0.34 13.44 5.51
C ILE A 331 1.51 12.55 5.15
N THR A 332 2.66 13.15 4.91
CA THR A 332 3.93 12.44 4.80
C THR A 332 4.80 12.74 6.01
N ALA A 333 5.28 11.69 6.67
CA ALA A 333 6.18 11.79 7.82
C ALA A 333 7.59 11.33 7.45
N LYS A 334 8.59 12.16 7.74
CA LYS A 334 10.01 11.86 7.59
C LYS A 334 10.73 12.14 8.89
N LEU A 335 11.67 11.30 9.26
CA LEU A 335 12.57 11.56 10.36
C LEU A 335 13.88 12.14 9.84
N GLN A 336 14.27 13.28 10.39
CA GLN A 336 15.58 13.87 10.21
C GLN A 336 16.41 13.66 11.47
N VAL A 337 17.46 12.84 11.34
CA VAL A 337 18.38 12.54 12.44
C VAL A 337 19.48 13.60 12.42
N LYS A 338 19.60 14.35 13.51
CA LYS A 338 20.65 15.37 13.66
C LYS A 338 21.90 14.78 14.28
N LYS A 339 21.71 13.88 15.25
CA LYS A 339 22.81 13.30 16.04
C LYS A 339 22.41 11.94 16.58
N VAL A 340 23.37 11.04 16.59
CA VAL A 340 23.35 9.83 17.41
C VAL A 340 24.60 9.85 18.29
N ASP A 341 24.41 9.58 19.56
CA ASP A 341 25.49 9.48 20.53
C ASP A 341 25.83 8.00 20.75
N LEU A 342 27.10 7.67 20.56
CA LEU A 342 27.62 6.31 20.76
C LEU A 342 27.75 6.00 22.27
N PRO A 343 27.59 4.73 22.68
CA PRO A 343 27.98 4.27 24.01
C PRO A 343 29.45 4.61 24.30
N PRO A 344 29.85 4.84 25.57
CA PRO A 344 31.22 5.23 25.93
C PRO A 344 32.29 4.30 25.34
N GLY A 345 32.13 2.97 25.47
CA GLY A 345 33.09 2.02 24.92
C GLY A 345 33.21 2.06 23.40
N VAL A 346 32.08 2.17 22.68
CA VAL A 346 32.07 2.32 21.21
C VAL A 346 32.69 3.65 20.79
N LYS A 347 32.39 4.74 21.50
CA LYS A 347 32.94 6.08 21.22
C LYS A 347 34.46 6.06 21.33
N GLN A 348 35.00 5.43 22.37
CA GLN A 348 36.44 5.29 22.54
C GLN A 348 37.08 4.55 21.35
N ARG A 349 36.48 3.45 20.89
CA ARG A 349 36.98 2.72 19.71
C ARG A 349 36.91 3.56 18.44
N TYR A 350 35.79 4.25 18.21
CA TYR A 350 35.61 5.16 17.10
C TYR A 350 36.68 6.26 17.09
N ASP A 351 36.94 6.89 18.24
CA ASP A 351 37.93 7.96 18.38
C ASP A 351 39.37 7.48 18.17
N ASN A 352 39.64 6.20 18.46
CA ASN A 352 40.92 5.55 18.19
C ASN A 352 41.08 5.12 16.71
N GLY A 353 40.08 5.38 15.85
CA GLY A 353 40.12 5.07 14.43
C GLY A 353 39.68 3.66 14.06
N ASP A 354 39.08 2.89 14.98
CA ASP A 354 38.48 1.59 14.65
C ASP A 354 37.28 1.77 13.69
N GLU A 355 37.06 0.79 12.81
CA GLU A 355 35.88 0.77 11.94
C GLU A 355 34.64 0.41 12.77
N VAL A 356 33.78 1.41 13.04
CA VAL A 356 32.50 1.24 13.76
C VAL A 356 31.32 1.27 12.81
N ARG A 357 30.46 0.26 12.90
CA ARG A 357 29.20 0.17 12.14
C ARG A 357 28.02 0.00 13.10
N GLY A 358 26.95 0.76 12.86
CA GLY A 358 25.71 0.69 13.63
C GLY A 358 24.50 0.61 12.71
N SER A 359 23.61 -0.35 13.00
CA SER A 359 22.35 -0.58 12.30
C SER A 359 21.18 -0.05 13.14
N TYR A 360 20.69 1.14 12.81
CA TYR A 360 19.63 1.81 13.54
C TYR A 360 18.26 1.37 13.05
N TYR A 361 17.48 0.77 13.94
CA TYR A 361 16.11 0.37 13.67
C TYR A 361 15.11 1.37 14.25
N PHE A 362 14.14 1.75 13.42
CA PHE A 362 13.05 2.64 13.81
C PHE A 362 11.72 1.91 13.71
N ASP A 363 11.04 1.83 14.85
CA ASP A 363 9.66 1.40 14.94
C ASP A 363 8.76 2.60 14.63
N THR A 364 7.76 2.39 13.78
CA THR A 364 6.77 3.42 13.45
C THR A 364 5.40 2.79 13.28
N VAL A 365 4.48 3.18 14.15
CA VAL A 365 3.07 2.80 14.04
C VAL A 365 2.23 4.06 14.00
N THR A 366 1.22 4.09 13.14
CA THR A 366 0.31 5.22 13.08
C THR A 366 -1.15 4.80 13.11
N GLY A 367 -1.94 5.61 13.81
CA GLY A 367 -3.36 5.42 14.00
C GLY A 367 -4.11 6.74 13.96
N VAL A 368 -5.43 6.63 14.02
CA VAL A 368 -6.36 7.76 14.07
C VAL A 368 -7.27 7.62 15.27
N ARG A 369 -7.84 8.75 15.73
CA ARG A 369 -8.88 8.73 16.75
C ARG A 369 -10.06 7.85 16.34
N ALA A 370 -10.62 7.14 17.32
CA ALA A 370 -11.75 6.23 17.14
C ALA A 370 -11.50 5.11 16.11
N GLY A 371 -10.24 4.71 15.93
CA GLY A 371 -9.87 3.52 15.14
C GLY A 371 -9.50 2.33 16.03
N PRO A 372 -10.44 1.70 16.75
CA PRO A 372 -10.12 0.54 17.57
C PRO A 372 -9.70 -0.64 16.69
N ASN A 373 -8.68 -1.39 17.12
CA ASN A 373 -8.24 -2.66 16.53
C ASN A 373 -7.66 -2.58 15.11
N TYR A 374 -7.34 -1.39 14.61
CA TYR A 374 -6.57 -1.24 13.38
C TYR A 374 -5.56 -0.10 13.49
N VAL A 375 -4.51 -0.22 12.69
CA VAL A 375 -3.48 0.80 12.48
C VAL A 375 -3.40 1.10 11.00
N LEU A 376 -3.04 2.34 10.66
CA LEU A 376 -2.87 2.75 9.28
C LEU A 376 -1.53 2.32 8.71
N ASN A 377 -0.48 2.30 9.53
CA ASN A 377 0.87 1.80 9.24
C ASN A 377 1.45 1.17 10.51
N GLU A 378 2.17 0.07 10.38
CA GLU A 378 2.86 -0.63 11.44
C GLU A 378 4.16 -1.24 10.95
N ARG A 379 5.27 -0.71 11.46
CA ARG A 379 6.61 -1.22 11.23
C ARG A 379 7.29 -1.40 12.58
N ARG A 380 7.64 -2.64 12.91
CA ARG A 380 8.25 -2.98 14.20
C ARG A 380 9.40 -3.95 14.02
N TYR A 381 10.39 -3.84 14.90
CA TYR A 381 11.57 -4.70 14.86
C TYR A 381 11.20 -6.18 15.10
N ASN A 382 10.29 -6.45 16.04
CA ASN A 382 9.80 -7.80 16.34
C ASN A 382 8.98 -8.44 15.19
N HIS A 383 8.50 -7.63 14.25
CA HIS A 383 7.81 -8.05 13.03
C HIS A 383 8.78 -8.10 11.82
N ALA A 384 10.08 -7.90 12.06
CA ALA A 384 11.11 -7.75 11.03
C ALA A 384 10.76 -6.71 9.95
N SER A 385 9.97 -5.69 10.31
CA SER A 385 9.45 -4.69 9.39
C SER A 385 9.92 -3.28 9.73
N ALA A 386 10.66 -3.09 10.83
CA ALA A 386 11.25 -1.80 11.21
C ALA A 386 12.04 -1.16 10.05
N LEU A 387 12.10 0.16 10.06
CA LEU A 387 12.98 0.91 9.16
C LEU A 387 14.41 0.73 9.61
N LEU A 388 15.31 0.45 8.66
CA LEU A 388 16.75 0.32 8.93
C LEU A 388 17.51 1.45 8.24
N ARG A 389 18.46 2.04 8.96
CA ARG A 389 19.50 2.92 8.42
C ARG A 389 20.84 2.63 9.06
N THR A 390 21.89 2.83 8.29
CA THR A 390 23.26 2.79 8.79
C THR A 390 23.64 4.12 9.43
N PHE A 391 24.65 4.09 10.31
CA PHE A 391 25.26 5.31 10.87
C PHE A 391 25.66 6.32 9.77
N ASN A 392 26.29 5.85 8.68
CA ASN A 392 26.75 6.71 7.59
C ASN A 392 25.60 7.42 6.87
N GLU A 393 24.52 6.69 6.57
CA GLU A 393 23.32 7.28 5.95
C GLU A 393 22.69 8.36 6.82
N LEU A 394 22.63 8.15 8.15
CA LEU A 394 22.00 9.09 9.06
C LEU A 394 22.86 10.34 9.32
N ILE A 395 24.16 10.17 9.54
CA ILE A 395 25.02 11.24 10.07
C ILE A 395 25.86 11.91 8.98
N ASN A 396 26.50 11.13 8.11
CA ASN A 396 27.42 11.66 7.11
C ASN A 396 26.66 12.12 5.86
N GLU A 397 25.69 11.33 5.41
CA GLU A 397 24.88 11.62 4.23
C GLU A 397 23.60 12.41 4.57
N GLN A 398 23.23 12.48 5.86
CA GLN A 398 22.02 13.15 6.36
C GLN A 398 20.75 12.75 5.60
N LYS A 399 20.65 11.47 5.23
CA LYS A 399 19.50 10.95 4.50
C LYS A 399 18.28 10.85 5.42
N PRO A 400 17.15 11.51 5.09
CA PRO A 400 15.93 11.36 5.86
C PRO A 400 15.43 9.92 5.86
N VAL A 401 14.82 9.52 6.97
CA VAL A 401 14.11 8.25 7.08
C VAL A 401 12.64 8.48 6.76
N TYR A 402 12.18 8.03 5.60
CA TYR A 402 10.74 8.03 5.28
C TYR A 402 10.00 7.09 6.23
N LEU A 403 9.08 7.63 7.03
CA LEU A 403 8.33 6.85 8.01
C LEU A 403 7.09 6.22 7.34
N PHE A 404 6.20 7.05 6.81
CA PHE A 404 4.99 6.64 6.08
C PHE A 404 4.35 7.84 5.35
N THR A 405 3.38 7.54 4.49
CA THR A 405 2.39 8.50 4.00
C THR A 405 1.00 7.96 4.32
N GLY A 406 0.19 8.78 4.97
CA GLY A 406 -1.17 8.47 5.38
C GLY A 406 -2.14 9.54 4.89
N TYR A 407 -3.42 9.22 4.94
CA TYR A 407 -4.48 10.10 4.46
C TYR A 407 -5.54 10.25 5.55
N LEU A 408 -6.11 11.43 5.73
CA LEU A 408 -7.16 11.67 6.72
C LEU A 408 -8.47 12.06 6.04
N THR A 409 -9.60 11.70 6.64
CA THR A 409 -10.94 12.04 6.16
C THR A 409 -11.53 13.16 7.01
N LYS A 410 -11.96 14.27 6.42
CA LYS A 410 -12.60 15.41 7.12
C LYS A 410 -13.79 14.98 7.99
N ASP A 411 -14.54 13.95 7.58
CA ASP A 411 -15.65 13.38 8.36
C ASP A 411 -15.24 12.84 9.75
N ALA A 412 -13.95 12.62 9.98
CA ALA A 412 -13.42 12.19 11.28
C ALA A 412 -13.31 13.34 12.31
N ARG A 413 -13.68 14.58 11.93
CA ARG A 413 -13.87 15.73 12.85
C ARG A 413 -15.17 15.59 13.65
N GLN A 414 -15.31 14.48 14.38
CA GLN A 414 -16.55 14.18 15.11
C GLN A 414 -16.56 14.69 16.56
N ALA A 415 -15.41 15.11 17.10
CA ALA A 415 -15.34 15.66 18.45
C ALA A 415 -15.53 17.18 18.46
N SER A 416 -15.84 17.71 19.65
CA SER A 416 -16.02 19.15 19.90
C SER A 416 -14.80 20.00 19.51
N ASP A 417 -13.61 19.40 19.46
CA ASP A 417 -12.35 20.06 19.12
C ASP A 417 -12.15 20.34 17.62
N GLN A 418 -13.03 19.78 16.76
CA GLN A 418 -13.02 19.85 15.29
C GLN A 418 -11.66 19.51 14.66
N ALA A 419 -10.79 18.80 15.39
CA ALA A 419 -9.47 18.42 14.93
C ALA A 419 -9.53 17.06 14.26
N LEU A 420 -8.69 16.87 13.24
CA LEU A 420 -8.32 15.55 12.77
C LEU A 420 -7.20 15.03 13.67
N MET A 421 -7.57 14.09 14.53
CA MET A 421 -6.67 13.52 15.52
C MET A 421 -5.94 12.30 14.94
N PHE A 422 -4.63 12.38 15.00
CA PHE A 422 -3.70 11.46 14.37
C PHE A 422 -2.57 11.13 15.35
N MET A 423 -2.01 9.93 15.29
CA MET A 423 -1.02 9.47 16.26
C MET A 423 0.15 8.78 15.56
N ILE A 424 1.36 9.02 16.07
CA ILE A 424 2.59 8.32 15.68
C ILE A 424 3.23 7.71 16.93
N ASP A 425 3.21 6.40 17.05
CA ASP A 425 4.09 5.64 17.97
C ASP A 425 5.45 5.50 17.28
N PHE A 426 6.48 6.10 17.85
CA PHE A 426 7.82 6.16 17.28
C PHE A 426 8.84 5.65 18.29
N GLY A 427 9.64 4.68 17.86
CA GLY A 427 10.71 4.10 18.67
C GLY A 427 12.03 4.06 17.92
N VAL A 428 13.13 4.36 18.61
CA VAL A 428 14.49 4.18 18.10
C VAL A 428 15.20 3.14 18.95
N ARG A 429 15.63 2.05 18.32
CA ARG A 429 16.30 0.95 19.03
C ARG A 429 17.77 1.23 19.24
N ILE A 430 18.32 0.66 20.31
CA ILE A 430 19.75 0.62 20.53
C ILE A 430 20.35 -0.30 19.47
N PRO A 431 21.27 0.18 18.61
CA PRO A 431 21.91 -0.66 17.61
C PRO A 431 22.91 -1.61 18.28
N LEU A 432 22.95 -2.86 17.84
CA LEU A 432 24.11 -3.70 18.09
C LEU A 432 25.25 -3.21 17.19
N PHE A 433 26.34 -2.74 17.79
CA PHE A 433 27.48 -2.20 17.05
C PHE A 433 28.42 -3.32 16.58
N GLU A 434 29.07 -3.10 15.45
CA GLU A 434 30.22 -3.88 15.00
C GLU A 434 31.46 -3.00 15.04
N ILE A 435 32.55 -3.53 15.60
CA ILE A 435 33.86 -2.88 15.67
C ILE A 435 34.87 -3.79 14.98
N ASN A 436 35.51 -3.29 13.91
CA ASN A 436 36.43 -4.07 13.07
C ASN A 436 35.84 -5.43 12.66
N ARG A 437 34.56 -5.42 12.24
CA ARG A 437 33.76 -6.58 11.80
C ARG A 437 33.46 -7.63 12.89
N LYS A 438 33.58 -7.26 14.17
CA LYS A 438 33.16 -8.10 15.30
C LYS A 438 32.05 -7.41 16.06
N PHE A 439 31.00 -8.15 16.42
CA PHE A 439 29.95 -7.62 17.27
C PHE A 439 30.52 -7.17 18.61
N TRP A 440 30.11 -5.99 19.05
CA TRP A 440 30.46 -5.41 20.32
C TRP A 440 29.28 -5.58 21.28
N PHE A 441 29.46 -6.45 22.27
CA PHE A 441 28.43 -6.78 23.26
C PHE A 441 28.67 -6.11 24.62
N ASP A 442 29.86 -5.57 24.87
CA ASP A 442 30.14 -4.85 26.10
C ASP A 442 29.16 -3.67 26.20
N GLU A 443 28.56 -3.40 27.35
CA GLU A 443 27.57 -2.31 27.55
C GLU A 443 26.29 -2.36 26.67
N HIS A 444 26.10 -3.38 25.83
CA HIS A 444 24.91 -3.50 24.99
C HIS A 444 23.68 -3.96 25.80
N PHE A 445 22.58 -3.24 25.64
CA PHE A 445 21.27 -3.63 26.15
C PHE A 445 20.25 -3.66 25.02
N GLU A 446 19.47 -4.72 24.97
CA GLU A 446 18.34 -4.83 24.04
C GLU A 446 17.20 -3.90 24.48
N GLY A 447 16.74 -3.04 23.57
CA GLY A 447 15.62 -2.15 23.86
C GLY A 447 15.55 -0.92 22.96
N PHE A 448 14.79 0.08 23.43
CA PHE A 448 14.68 1.39 22.82
C PHE A 448 15.59 2.38 23.55
N MET A 449 16.38 3.16 22.80
CA MET A 449 17.00 4.36 23.36
C MET A 449 16.02 5.53 23.45
N TYR A 450 14.99 5.52 22.59
CA TYR A 450 13.89 6.49 22.62
C TYR A 450 12.59 5.81 22.21
N GLN A 451 11.50 6.09 22.92
CA GLN A 451 10.15 5.67 22.51
C GLN A 451 9.13 6.72 22.96
N GLU A 452 8.28 7.17 22.04
CA GLU A 452 7.25 8.15 22.34
C GLU A 452 6.01 7.97 21.44
N HIS A 453 4.86 8.28 22.00
CA HIS A 453 3.59 8.38 21.32
C HIS A 453 3.26 9.85 21.08
N ILE A 454 3.36 10.29 19.84
CA ILE A 454 3.10 11.66 19.43
C ILE A 454 1.65 11.77 18.96
N THR A 455 0.87 12.61 19.64
CA THR A 455 -0.49 12.95 19.23
C THR A 455 -0.48 14.23 18.42
N LEU A 456 -1.24 14.26 17.32
CA LEU A 456 -1.37 15.39 16.41
C LEU A 456 -2.83 15.79 16.26
N ALA A 457 -3.10 17.09 16.43
CA ALA A 457 -4.40 17.69 16.22
C ALA A 457 -4.33 18.66 15.03
N ILE A 458 -4.76 18.18 13.86
CA ILE A 458 -4.69 18.93 12.60
C ILE A 458 -6.02 19.65 12.36
N ARG A 459 -5.96 20.97 12.22
CA ARG A 459 -7.07 21.84 11.82
C ARG A 459 -6.69 22.59 10.54
N ASP A 460 -7.59 23.44 10.05
CA ASP A 460 -7.38 24.14 8.79
C ASP A 460 -6.20 25.12 8.87
N LYS A 461 -6.08 25.86 9.99
CA LYS A 461 -5.04 26.88 10.18
C LYS A 461 -3.99 26.54 11.23
N THR A 462 -4.22 25.50 12.03
CA THR A 462 -3.36 25.18 13.17
C THR A 462 -3.08 23.70 13.22
N ILE A 463 -1.85 23.35 13.54
CA ILE A 463 -1.45 22.00 13.91
C ILE A 463 -0.94 22.10 15.34
N ARG A 464 -1.38 21.17 16.19
CA ARG A 464 -0.85 21.02 17.55
C ARG A 464 -0.34 19.62 17.74
N TYR A 465 0.63 19.46 18.63
CA TYR A 465 1.17 18.16 18.99
C TYR A 465 1.24 17.98 20.51
N GLY A 466 1.41 16.72 20.93
CA GLY A 466 1.70 16.35 22.32
C GLY A 466 2.49 15.06 22.35
N VAL A 467 3.30 14.90 23.39
CA VAL A 467 4.11 13.71 23.65
C VAL A 467 3.53 12.98 24.86
N SER A 468 3.15 11.72 24.70
CA SER A 468 2.24 11.06 25.63
C SER A 468 2.85 10.82 27.01
N LEU A 469 4.17 10.67 27.13
CA LEU A 469 4.83 10.53 28.43
C LEU A 469 4.69 11.80 29.30
N GLN A 470 4.61 12.97 28.67
CA GLN A 470 4.46 14.25 29.36
C GLN A 470 3.01 14.71 29.41
N ASP A 471 2.30 14.64 28.29
CA ASP A 471 1.00 15.27 28.09
C ASP A 471 -0.17 14.29 28.25
N GLY A 472 0.10 12.99 28.28
CA GLY A 472 -0.92 11.92 28.21
C GLY A 472 -1.40 11.63 26.79
N ILE A 473 -1.78 10.38 26.53
CA ILE A 473 -2.23 9.91 25.22
C ILE A 473 -3.48 10.69 24.78
N GLY A 474 -3.47 11.19 23.54
CA GLY A 474 -4.60 11.89 22.96
C GLY A 474 -4.62 13.40 23.21
N ASN A 475 -3.70 13.92 24.03
CA ASN A 475 -3.56 15.35 24.27
C ASN A 475 -2.53 15.96 23.30
N ALA A 476 -2.86 17.15 22.76
CA ALA A 476 -1.97 17.92 21.88
C ALA A 476 -1.89 19.39 22.33
N PRO A 477 -1.27 19.67 23.50
CA PRO A 477 -1.29 21.00 24.09
C PRO A 477 -0.26 21.95 23.47
N HIS A 478 0.69 21.49 22.66
CA HIS A 478 1.75 22.34 22.11
C HIS A 478 1.40 22.83 20.71
N PRO A 479 1.45 24.14 20.40
CA PRO A 479 1.32 24.62 19.04
C PRO A 479 2.54 24.18 18.21
N ALA A 480 2.30 23.70 16.99
CA ALA A 480 3.37 23.47 16.04
C ALA A 480 3.63 24.74 15.22
N GLU A 481 4.91 25.06 15.00
CA GLU A 481 5.30 26.05 13.99
C GLU A 481 5.04 25.47 12.60
N ILE A 482 4.25 26.19 11.80
CA ILE A 482 3.89 25.81 10.44
C ILE A 482 4.68 26.69 9.48
N THR A 483 5.48 26.07 8.63
CA THR A 483 6.09 26.72 7.48
C THR A 483 5.28 26.36 6.24
N GLU A 484 4.77 27.37 5.53
CA GLU A 484 4.08 27.17 4.26
C GLU A 484 5.07 27.30 3.11
N GLU A 485 5.19 26.26 2.29
CA GLU A 485 6.06 26.26 1.12
C GLU A 485 5.33 25.57 -0.04
N ASN A 486 5.13 26.29 -1.15
CA ASN A 486 4.40 25.79 -2.34
C ASN A 486 2.99 25.24 -2.01
N GLY A 487 2.28 25.85 -1.06
CA GLY A 487 0.95 25.41 -0.62
C GLY A 487 0.96 24.19 0.31
N LEU A 488 2.14 23.68 0.68
CA LEU A 488 2.31 22.58 1.63
C LEU A 488 2.58 23.14 3.02
N ARG A 489 1.91 22.59 4.05
CA ARG A 489 2.19 22.93 5.44
C ARG A 489 3.22 21.97 6.00
N LYS A 490 4.40 22.48 6.34
CA LYS A 490 5.48 21.72 6.97
C LYS A 490 5.53 22.00 8.46
N VAL A 491 5.66 20.94 9.25
CA VAL A 491 5.77 20.99 10.71
C VAL A 491 6.92 20.13 11.17
N CYS A 492 7.75 20.64 12.08
CA CYS A 492 8.86 19.90 12.68
C CYS A 492 8.57 19.62 14.15
N ILE A 493 8.55 18.35 14.52
CA ILE A 493 8.32 17.92 15.92
C ILE A 493 9.63 17.37 16.46
N PRO A 494 10.24 18.00 17.48
CA PRO A 494 11.48 17.49 18.05
C PRO A 494 11.25 16.12 18.68
N VAL A 495 12.18 15.19 18.43
CA VAL A 495 12.21 13.87 19.05
C VAL A 495 13.64 13.55 19.46
N GLY A 496 13.83 13.05 20.66
CA GLY A 496 15.18 12.80 21.16
C GLY A 496 15.25 12.42 22.62
N THR A 497 16.37 11.82 22.98
CA THR A 497 16.75 11.56 24.36
C THR A 497 17.21 12.84 25.05
N ASP A 498 17.40 12.76 26.36
CA ASP A 498 18.18 13.78 27.08
C ASP A 498 19.55 14.01 26.39
N VAL A 499 20.02 15.26 26.41
CA VAL A 499 21.29 15.68 25.78
C VAL A 499 22.50 14.90 26.28
N ASN A 500 22.45 14.41 27.52
CA ASN A 500 23.52 13.68 28.18
C ASN A 500 23.38 12.16 28.05
N ALA A 501 22.30 11.64 27.45
CA ALA A 501 22.10 10.21 27.27
C ALA A 501 23.20 9.60 26.37
N LYS A 502 23.69 8.41 26.75
CA LYS A 502 24.68 7.60 26.04
C LYS A 502 24.30 6.12 26.17
N PRO A 503 23.90 5.42 25.08
CA PRO A 503 23.65 5.96 23.74
C PRO A 503 22.49 6.97 23.74
N GLY A 504 22.49 7.88 22.76
CA GLY A 504 21.51 8.96 22.67
C GLY A 504 21.11 9.26 21.23
N PHE A 505 20.01 9.97 21.07
CA PHE A 505 19.42 10.29 19.78
C PHE A 505 18.82 11.68 19.81
N GLN A 506 19.09 12.48 18.77
CA GLN A 506 18.42 13.76 18.56
C GLN A 506 18.02 13.91 17.10
N GLY A 507 16.77 14.32 16.89
CA GLY A 507 16.23 14.55 15.57
C GLY A 507 14.92 15.32 15.62
N HIS A 508 14.22 15.32 14.50
CA HIS A 508 12.84 15.79 14.43
C HIS A 508 12.07 14.99 13.39
N ILE A 509 10.77 14.83 13.63
CA ILE A 509 9.84 14.33 12.63
C ILE A 509 9.34 15.54 11.86
N GLU A 510 9.66 15.59 10.58
CA GLU A 510 9.06 16.49 9.61
C GLU A 510 7.75 15.88 9.11
N LEU A 511 6.66 16.62 9.30
CA LEU A 511 5.35 16.32 8.74
C LEU A 511 5.07 17.30 7.61
N ILE A 512 4.74 16.75 6.45
CA ILE A 512 4.24 17.50 5.30
C ILE A 512 2.74 17.22 5.22
N VAL A 513 1.93 18.26 5.33
CA VAL A 513 0.47 18.19 5.33
C VAL A 513 -0.07 19.00 4.16
N ASP A 514 -0.82 18.35 3.29
CA ASP A 514 -1.38 18.93 2.08
C ASP A 514 -2.81 18.47 1.84
N ASP A 515 -3.56 19.28 1.08
CA ASP A 515 -4.92 18.92 0.68
C ASP A 515 -4.87 17.74 -0.31
N TRP A 516 -5.88 16.88 -0.22
CA TRP A 516 -6.05 15.72 -1.08
C TRP A 516 -7.47 15.68 -1.63
N ASN A 517 -7.61 15.33 -2.91
CA ASN A 517 -8.86 15.35 -3.69
C ASN A 517 -9.50 16.72 -3.93
#